data_AF-A0A1J3HIT6-F1
#
_entry.id   AF-A0A1J3HIT6-F1
#
_cell.length_a   1.000
_cell.length_b   1.000
_cell.length_c   1.000
_cell.angle_alpha   90.00
_cell.angle_beta   90.00
_cell.angle_gamma   90.00
#
_symmetry.space_group_name_H-M   'P 1'
#
loop_
_entity.id
_entity.type
_entity.pdbx_description
1 polymer ?
#
loop_
_entity_poly.entity_id
_entity_poly.type
_entity_poly.pdbx_seq_one_letter_code
_entity_poly.pdbx_strand_id
1 'polypeptide(L)'
;EMITEVFGEMLFTPPSGECLKEFPSPAALKKRIIISTKPPKEYKKPKDEDDDGSNDKNDLNGDHDDEDDDDGDDEDTKKNEPPQYK
;
A
#
# COMPACT_ATOMS: atom_id res chain seq x y z
N GLU A 1 -1.19 5.65 -17.10
CA GLU A 1 -1.48 5.13 -15.75
C GLU A 1 -0.45 4.05 -15.41
N MET A 2 0.64 4.40 -14.73
CA MET A 2 1.83 3.52 -14.65
C MET A 2 1.56 2.16 -14.01
N ILE A 3 0.73 2.11 -12.97
CA ILE A 3 0.45 0.88 -12.21
C ILE A 3 -0.34 -0.10 -13.08
N THR A 4 -1.39 0.37 -13.72
CA THR A 4 -2.24 -0.45 -14.61
C THR A 4 -1.48 -0.86 -15.87
N GLU A 5 -0.59 0.00 -16.40
CA GLU A 5 0.31 -0.35 -17.52
C GLU A 5 1.32 -1.44 -17.15
N VAL A 6 1.92 -1.37 -15.95
CA VAL A 6 2.96 -2.33 -15.51
C VAL A 6 2.34 -3.66 -15.08
N PHE A 7 1.28 -3.62 -14.28
CA PHE A 7 0.74 -4.82 -13.65
C PHE A 7 -0.46 -5.42 -14.40
N GLY A 8 -1.19 -4.62 -15.18
CA GLY A 8 -2.31 -5.07 -16.01
C GLY A 8 -3.24 -6.05 -15.29
N GLU A 9 -3.34 -7.26 -15.82
CA GLU A 9 -4.20 -8.33 -15.31
C GLU A 9 -3.72 -8.96 -13.99
N MET A 10 -2.52 -8.65 -13.51
CA MET A 10 -2.09 -9.05 -12.17
C MET A 10 -2.61 -8.09 -11.10
N LEU A 11 -2.93 -6.85 -11.46
CA LEU A 11 -3.42 -5.86 -10.50
C LEU A 11 -4.85 -6.21 -10.06
N PHE A 12 -5.02 -6.45 -8.77
CA PHE A 12 -6.34 -6.61 -8.19
C PHE A 12 -6.95 -5.23 -7.94
N THR A 13 -8.03 -4.94 -8.67
CA THR A 13 -8.81 -3.71 -8.52
C THR A 13 -10.20 -4.08 -8.01
N PRO A 14 -10.66 -3.54 -6.86
CA PRO A 14 -12.02 -3.77 -6.40
C PRO A 14 -13.05 -3.18 -7.38
N PRO A 15 -14.31 -3.64 -7.33
CA PRO A 15 -15.39 -3.04 -8.11
C PRO A 15 -15.43 -1.52 -7.91
N SER A 16 -15.64 -0.80 -9.01
CA SER A 16 -15.55 0.66 -9.06
C SER A 16 -16.44 1.32 -8.01
N GLY A 17 -15.82 2.05 -7.07
CA GLY A 17 -16.50 2.90 -6.09
C GLY A 17 -16.79 2.26 -4.73
N GLU A 18 -16.51 0.97 -4.54
CA GLU A 18 -16.82 0.26 -3.30
C GLU A 18 -15.53 -0.20 -2.58
N CYS A 19 -15.47 0.08 -1.28
CA CYS A 19 -14.56 -0.64 -0.38
C CYS A 19 -15.07 -2.07 -0.26
N LEU A 20 -14.20 -3.06 -0.41
CA LEU A 20 -14.61 -4.46 -0.26
C LEU A 20 -15.15 -4.69 1.15
N LYS A 21 -16.41 -5.13 1.25
CA LYS A 21 -17.02 -5.53 2.53
C LYS A 21 -16.26 -6.71 3.16
N GLU A 22 -15.73 -7.59 2.34
CA GLU A 22 -14.86 -8.70 2.75
C GLU A 22 -13.79 -8.97 1.67
N PHE A 23 -12.59 -9.36 2.09
CA PHE A 23 -11.53 -9.74 1.15
C PHE A 23 -11.80 -11.10 0.51
N PRO A 24 -11.48 -11.28 -0.78
CA PRO A 24 -11.54 -12.58 -1.42
C PRO A 24 -10.56 -13.57 -0.77
N SER A 25 -10.88 -14.87 -0.85
CA SER A 25 -10.04 -15.91 -0.27
C SER A 25 -8.60 -15.89 -0.83
N PRO A 26 -7.59 -16.37 -0.07
CA PRO A 26 -6.20 -16.41 -0.54
C PRO A 26 -6.03 -17.19 -1.85
N ALA A 27 -6.85 -18.21 -2.08
CA ALA A 27 -6.82 -18.98 -3.32
C ALA A 27 -7.27 -18.16 -4.54
N ALA A 28 -8.26 -17.28 -4.38
CA ALA A 28 -8.76 -16.40 -5.43
C ALA A 28 -7.80 -15.24 -5.75
N LEU A 29 -6.91 -14.90 -4.82
CA LEU A 29 -5.88 -13.86 -4.98
C LEU A 29 -4.53 -14.40 -5.50
N LYS A 30 -4.44 -15.69 -5.85
CA LYS A 30 -3.20 -16.26 -6.39
C LYS A 30 -2.75 -15.50 -7.63
N LYS A 31 -1.47 -15.10 -7.65
CA LYS A 31 -0.85 -14.34 -8.74
C LYS A 31 -1.48 -12.96 -8.99
N ARG A 32 -2.15 -12.40 -7.98
CA ARG A 32 -2.70 -11.05 -8.00
C ARG A 32 -1.90 -10.14 -7.05
N ILE A 33 -1.84 -8.86 -7.38
CA ILE A 33 -1.12 -7.81 -6.64
C ILE A 33 -2.15 -6.85 -6.06
N ILE A 34 -2.10 -6.65 -4.74
CA ILE A 34 -2.91 -5.66 -4.01
C ILE A 34 -1.96 -4.55 -3.58
N ILE A 35 -2.35 -3.29 -3.78
CA ILE A 35 -1.56 -2.13 -3.35
C ILE A 35 -2.22 -1.50 -2.13
N SER A 36 -1.49 -1.48 -1.03
CA SER A 36 -1.87 -0.78 0.20
C SER A 36 -1.18 0.58 0.21
N THR A 37 -1.83 1.61 -0.34
CA THR A 37 -1.38 2.99 -0.16
C THR A 37 -2.07 3.64 1.01
N LYS A 38 -1.44 4.66 1.61
CA LYS A 38 -2.14 5.57 2.51
C LYS A 38 -3.34 6.16 1.76
N PRO A 39 -4.52 6.23 2.41
CA PRO A 39 -5.67 6.98 1.91
C PRO A 39 -5.28 8.38 1.42
N PRO A 40 -5.86 8.90 0.31
CA PRO A 40 -5.74 10.31 -0.02
C PRO A 40 -6.27 11.17 1.13
N LYS A 41 -5.65 12.35 1.33
CA LYS A 41 -5.95 13.28 2.44
C LYS A 41 -7.43 13.68 2.53
N GLU A 42 -8.15 13.70 1.40
CA GLU A 42 -9.62 13.71 1.40
C GLU A 42 -10.16 12.31 1.08
N TYR A 43 -10.57 11.59 2.12
CA TYR A 43 -11.33 10.36 1.96
C TYR A 43 -12.83 10.69 1.98
N LYS A 44 -13.47 10.77 0.80
CA LYS A 44 -14.93 10.81 0.72
C LYS A 44 -15.44 9.40 1.06
N LYS A 45 -15.75 9.17 2.34
CA LYS A 45 -16.34 7.91 2.79
C LYS A 45 -17.61 7.64 1.96
N PRO A 46 -17.72 6.49 1.26
CA PRO A 46 -18.99 6.10 0.66
C PRO A 46 -20.03 5.96 1.77
N LYS A 47 -21.27 6.37 1.50
CA LYS A 47 -22.36 6.20 2.45
C LYS A 47 -22.68 4.70 2.50
N ASP A 48 -22.17 4.04 3.53
CA ASP A 48 -22.61 2.70 3.89
C ASP A 48 -24.06 2.83 4.38
N GLU A 49 -25.02 2.44 3.55
CA GLU A 49 -26.39 2.15 3.99
C GLU A 49 -26.35 0.78 4.65
N ASP A 50 -25.89 0.71 5.91
CA ASP A 50 -26.17 -0.36 6.86
C ASP A 50 -25.87 0.18 8.27
N ASP A 51 -26.92 0.73 8.89
CA ASP A 51 -27.03 1.04 10.32
C ASP A 51 -27.10 -0.27 11.12
N ASP A 52 -26.05 -0.64 11.85
CA ASP A 52 -26.17 -1.17 13.21
C ASP A 52 -24.83 -1.08 13.95
N GLY A 53 -24.89 -0.64 15.20
CA GLY A 53 -23.78 -0.02 15.92
C GLY A 53 -22.75 -0.97 16.54
N SER A 54 -21.49 -0.52 16.54
CA SER A 54 -20.62 -0.62 17.71
C SER A 54 -19.52 0.44 17.62
N ASN A 55 -19.50 1.33 18.62
CA ASN A 55 -18.43 2.30 18.84
C ASN A 55 -17.10 1.56 19.08
N ASP A 56 -16.10 1.79 18.25
CA ASP A 56 -14.70 1.64 18.65
C ASP A 56 -13.98 2.96 18.38
N LYS A 57 -13.97 3.81 19.42
CA LYS A 57 -13.17 5.03 19.47
C LYS A 57 -11.75 4.60 19.82
N ASN A 58 -10.84 4.70 18.86
CA ASN A 58 -9.43 4.91 19.15
C ASN A 58 -8.91 6.03 18.26
N ASP A 59 -9.34 7.25 18.62
CA ASP A 59 -8.57 8.46 18.41
C ASP A 59 -7.20 8.29 19.08
N LEU A 60 -6.16 8.01 18.30
CA LEU A 60 -4.80 8.36 18.68
C LEU A 60 -4.17 9.15 17.54
N ASN A 61 -4.35 10.45 17.65
CA ASN A 61 -3.46 11.46 17.09
C ASN A 61 -2.01 11.09 17.42
N GLY A 62 -1.26 10.69 16.40
CA GLY A 62 0.19 10.58 16.43
C GLY A 62 0.75 11.46 15.33
N ASP A 63 0.57 12.76 15.50
CA ASP A 63 1.34 13.79 14.80
C ASP A 63 2.75 13.73 15.38
N HIS A 64 3.64 13.00 14.71
CA HIS A 64 5.07 13.04 14.97
C HIS A 64 5.76 13.10 13.61
N ASP A 65 5.85 14.32 13.10
CA ASP A 65 6.82 14.71 12.09
C ASP A 65 8.20 14.66 12.77
N ASP A 66 8.85 13.50 12.77
CA ASP A 66 10.29 13.41 13.00
C ASP A 66 10.98 13.43 11.63
N GLU A 67 11.40 14.62 11.24
CA GLU A 67 12.45 14.84 10.24
C GLU A 67 13.79 14.39 10.83
N ASP A 68 14.14 13.11 10.70
CA ASP A 68 15.53 12.66 10.86
C ASP A 68 16.16 12.51 9.47
N ASP A 69 16.57 13.65 8.92
CA ASP A 69 17.59 13.73 7.86
C ASP A 69 18.96 13.53 8.54
N ASP A 70 19.43 12.29 8.65
CA ASP A 70 20.82 11.96 8.97
C ASP A 70 21.34 10.92 7.98
N ASP A 71 21.42 11.30 6.70
CA ASP A 71 22.21 10.58 5.70
C ASP A 71 23.69 10.83 5.99
N GLY A 72 24.23 10.04 6.92
CA GLY A 72 25.65 9.82 7.06
C GLY A 72 26.21 9.16 5.79
N ASP A 73 26.70 9.98 4.88
CA ASP A 73 27.48 9.58 3.70
C ASP A 73 28.83 8.98 4.17
N ASP A 74 28.82 7.71 4.56
CA ASP A 74 30.05 6.94 4.75
C ASP A 74 30.50 6.41 3.38
N GLU A 75 31.41 7.15 2.76
CA GLU A 75 32.14 6.73 1.57
C GLU A 75 32.93 5.43 1.84
N ASP A 76 32.32 4.27 1.55
CA ASP A 76 33.09 3.03 1.32
C ASP A 76 32.91 2.57 -0.13
N THR A 77 33.79 3.07 -0.99
CA THR A 77 33.99 2.65 -2.38
C THR A 77 34.49 1.20 -2.44
N LYS A 78 33.61 0.22 -2.21
CA LYS A 78 33.88 -1.19 -2.55
C LYS A 78 33.33 -1.52 -3.93
N LYS A 79 34.23 -1.42 -4.92
CA LYS A 79 34.04 -1.92 -6.29
C LYS A 79 33.70 -3.41 -6.25
N ASN A 80 32.42 -3.74 -6.33
CA ASN A 80 31.97 -5.10 -6.57
C ASN A 80 32.14 -5.40 -8.07
N GLU A 81 33.33 -5.83 -8.49
CA GLU A 81 33.49 -6.41 -9.82
C GLU A 81 32.84 -7.80 -9.85
N PRO A 82 31.93 -8.07 -10.82
CA PRO A 82 31.30 -9.37 -10.93
C PRO A 82 32.32 -10.43 -11.39
N PRO A 83 32.19 -11.68 -10.91
CA PRO A 83 33.13 -12.75 -11.26
C PRO A 83 33.08 -13.08 -12.74
N GLN A 84 34.25 -13.16 -13.38
CA GLN A 84 34.38 -13.68 -14.74
C GLN A 84 34.49 -15.21 -14.69
N TYR A 85 33.52 -15.89 -15.28
CA TYR A 85 33.54 -17.33 -15.47
C TYR A 85 34.42 -17.66 -16.69
N LYS A 86 35.39 -18.55 -16.50
CA LYS A 86 36.23 -19.11 -17.57
C LYS A 86 35.69 -20.44 -18.04
#